data_AF-A0A345U968-F1
#
_entry.id   AF-A0A345U968-F1
#
_cell.length_a   1.000
_cell.length_b   1.000
_cell.length_c   1.000
_cell.angle_alpha   90.00
_cell.angle_beta   90.00
_cell.angle_gamma   90.00
#
_symmetry.space_group_name_H-M   'P 1'
#
loop_
_entity.id
_entity.type
_entity.pdbx_description
1 polymer ?
#
loop_
_entity_poly.entity_id
_entity_poly.type
_entity_poly.pdbx_seq_one_letter_code
_entity_poly.pdbx_strand_id
1 'polypeptide(L)' 'MNKFLNNINRFPMFLISVITGFFLTTFYTIFELLKKKNKRVNISIIMLIFTGTIIVILRQMLGIN' A
#
# COMPACT_ATOMS: atom_id res chain seq x y z
N MET A 1 37.29 7.73 -0.66
CA MET A 1 36.02 8.41 -0.27
C MET A 1 34.95 8.40 -1.37
N ASN A 2 35.26 8.79 -2.62
CA ASN A 2 34.25 8.95 -3.69
C ASN A 2 33.42 7.69 -4.01
N LYS A 3 34.00 6.49 -3.97
CA LYS A 3 33.25 5.24 -4.21
C LYS A 3 32.20 4.95 -3.13
N PHE A 4 32.51 5.26 -1.87
CA PHE A 4 31.60 5.04 -0.74
C PHE A 4 30.39 5.99 -0.81
N LEU A 5 30.65 7.28 -1.00
CA LEU A 5 29.59 8.29 -1.17
C LEU A 5 28.73 8.03 -2.41
N ASN A 6 29.33 7.57 -3.51
CA ASN A 6 28.59 7.21 -4.72
C ASN A 6 27.68 5.98 -4.50
N ASN A 7 28.11 5.01 -3.69
CA ASN A 7 27.27 3.85 -3.33
C ASN A 7 26.11 4.24 -2.41
N ILE A 8 26.34 5.14 -1.44
CA ILE A 8 25.27 5.67 -0.57
C ILE A 8 24.18 6.34 -1.39
N ASN A 9 24.53 7.11 -2.43
CA ASN A 9 23.54 7.76 -3.28
C ASN A 9 22.77 6.79 -4.20
N ARG A 10 23.37 5.65 -4.56
CA ARG A 10 22.74 4.63 -5.41
C ARG A 10 21.85 3.66 -4.64
N PHE A 11 22.13 3.45 -3.35
CA PHE A 11 21.38 2.54 -2.51
C PHE A 11 19.87 2.88 -2.40
N PRO A 12 19.45 4.15 -2.23
CA PRO A 12 18.03 4.51 -2.25
C PRO A 12 17.33 4.13 -3.55
N MET A 13 17.99 4.32 -4.70
CA MET A 13 17.43 3.98 -6.00
C MET A 13 17.25 2.47 -6.15
N PHE A 14 18.23 1.67 -5.69
CA PHE A 14 18.10 0.22 -5.60
C PHE A 14 16.94 -0.19 -4.70
N LEU A 15 16.84 0.40 -3.51
CA LEU A 15 15.81 0.08 -2.53
C LEU A 15 14.40 0.42 -3.08
N ILE A 16 14.25 1.57 -3.74
CA ILE A 16 13.00 1.95 -4.41
C ILE A 16 12.66 0.95 -5.53
N SER A 17 13.63 0.55 -6.36
CA SER A 17 13.40 -0.45 -7.40
C SER A 17 12.98 -1.81 -6.83
N VAL A 18 13.59 -2.25 -5.73
CA VAL A 18 13.23 -3.50 -5.05
C VAL A 18 11.84 -3.41 -4.45
N ILE A 19 11.53 -2.34 -3.70
CA ILE A 19 10.20 -2.13 -3.13
C ILE A 19 9.16 -2.07 -4.25
N THR A 20 9.43 -1.35 -5.33
CA THR A 20 8.50 -1.20 -6.45
C THR A 20 8.27 -2.54 -7.14
N GLY A 21 9.32 -3.30 -7.46
CA GLY A 21 9.20 -4.62 -8.09
C GLY A 21 8.50 -5.64 -7.20
N PHE A 22 8.82 -5.64 -5.91
CA PHE A 22 8.17 -6.49 -4.91
C PHE A 22 6.70 -6.12 -4.72
N PHE A 23 6.37 -4.83 -4.64
CA PHE A 23 4.99 -4.36 -4.60
C PHE A 23 4.25 -4.79 -5.87
N LEU A 24 4.82 -4.55 -7.05
CA LEU A 24 4.14 -4.84 -8.30
C LEU A 24 3.80 -6.33 -8.44
N THR A 25 4.74 -7.20 -8.08
CA THR A 25 4.54 -8.66 -8.13
C THR A 25 3.57 -9.15 -7.05
N THR A 26 3.69 -8.67 -5.82
CA THR A 26 2.81 -9.09 -4.71
C THR A 26 1.38 -8.57 -4.89
N PHE A 27 1.21 -7.32 -5.34
CA PHE A 27 -0.10 -6.72 -5.56
C PHE A 27 -0.71 -7.08 -6.92
N TYR A 28 0.03 -7.71 -7.83
CA TYR A 28 -0.52 -8.17 -9.12
C TYR A 28 -1.77 -9.04 -8.93
N THR A 29 -1.71 -10.03 -8.04
CA THR A 29 -2.84 -10.93 -7.74
C THR A 29 -4.03 -10.15 -7.17
N ILE A 30 -3.78 -9.12 -6.36
CA ILE A 30 -4.81 -8.23 -5.81
C ILE A 30 -5.47 -7.42 -6.93
N PHE A 31 -4.69 -6.86 -7.86
CA PHE A 31 -5.21 -6.16 -9.03
C PHE A 31 -5.98 -7.07 -9.99
N GLU A 32 -5.56 -8.32 -10.12
CA GLU A 32 -6.28 -9.33 -10.91
C GLU A 32 -7.63 -9.67 -10.29
N LEU A 33 -7.69 -9.84 -8.96
CA LEU A 33 -8.95 -10.03 -8.23
C LEU A 33 -9.92 -8.86 -8.42
N LEU A 34 -9.41 -7.62 -8.48
CA LEU A 34 -10.20 -6.41 -8.76
C LEU A 34 -10.76 -6.34 -10.19
N LYS A 35 -10.18 -7.07 -11.17
CA LYS A 35 -10.73 -7.14 -12.53
C LYS A 35 -11.98 -8.00 -12.61
N LYS A 36 -12.15 -8.99 -11.72
CA LYS A 36 -13.34 -9.86 -11.69
C LYS A 36 -14.52 -9.11 -11.06
N LYS A 37 -15.58 -8.84 -11.85
CA LYS A 37 -16.75 -8.02 -11.46
C LYS A 37 -17.35 -8.42 -10.09
N ASN A 38 -17.57 -9.71 -9.87
CA ASN A 38 -18.16 -10.21 -8.61
C ASN A 38 -17.21 -10.06 -7.41
N LYS A 39 -15.89 -10.13 -7.63
CA LYS A 39 -14.89 -9.96 -6.57
C LYS A 39 -14.61 -8.48 -6.28
N ARG A 40 -14.72 -7.61 -7.29
CA ARG A 40 -14.59 -6.16 -7.14
C ARG A 40 -15.59 -5.61 -6.12
N VAL A 41 -16.86 -5.99 -6.22
CA VAL A 41 -17.91 -5.54 -5.29
C VAL A 41 -17.57 -5.95 -3.85
N ASN A 42 -17.18 -7.21 -3.64
CA ASN A 42 -16.79 -7.68 -2.30
C ASN A 42 -15.57 -6.92 -1.76
N ILE A 43 -14.55 -6.68 -2.58
CA ILE A 43 -13.36 -5.91 -2.17
C ILE A 43 -13.73 -4.47 -1.83
N SER A 44 -14.61 -3.82 -2.62
CA SER A 44 -15.10 -2.47 -2.33
C SER A 44 -15.86 -2.39 -1.01
N ILE A 45 -16.71 -3.38 -0.70
CA ILE A 45 -17.44 -3.44 0.58
C ILE A 45 -16.47 -3.58 1.75
N ILE A 46 -15.49 -4.48 1.65
CA ILE A 46 -14.47 -4.68 2.69
C ILE A 46 -13.69 -3.39 2.93
N MET A 47 -13.29 -2.69 1.85
CA MET A 47 -12.59 -1.41 1.95
C MET A 47 -13.44 -0.33 2.61
N LEU A 48 -14.73 -0.25 2.29
CA LEU A 48 -15.65 0.71 2.90
C LEU A 48 -15.83 0.46 4.40
N ILE A 49 -15.97 -0.80 4.81
CA ILE A 49 -16.07 -1.18 6.22
C ILE A 49 -14.77 -0.79 6.93
N PHE A 50 -13.62 -1.11 6.34
CA PHE A 50 -12.31 -0.82 6.90
C PHE A 50 -12.04 0.69 7.06
N THR A 51 -12.39 1.50 6.07
CA THR A 51 -12.27 2.96 6.21
C THR A 51 -13.25 3.52 7.23
N GLY A 52 -14.48 2.99 7.27
CA GLY A 52 -15.48 3.34 8.28
C GLY A 52 -15.00 3.05 9.71
N THR A 53 -14.41 1.88 9.96
CA THR A 53 -13.89 1.53 11.29
C THR A 53 -12.72 2.43 11.69
N ILE A 54 -11.80 2.74 10.76
CA ILE A 54 -10.71 3.70 11.03
C ILE A 54 -11.27 5.07 11.39
N ILE A 55 -12.27 5.57 10.65
CA ILE A 55 -12.89 6.87 10.94
C ILE A 55 -13.53 6.86 12.33
N VAL A 56 -14.26 5.79 12.70
CA VAL A 56 -14.86 5.66 14.03
C VAL A 56 -13.79 5.66 15.12
N ILE A 57 -12.70 4.90 14.95
CA ILE A 57 -11.59 4.87 15.90
C ILE A 57 -10.99 6.28 16.04
N LEU A 58 -10.70 6.95 14.93
CA LEU A 58 -10.14 8.31 14.96
C LEU A 58 -11.09 9.31 15.62
N ARG A 59 -12.39 9.23 15.36
CA ARG A 59 -13.40 10.07 16.02
C ARG A 59 -13.41 9.85 17.53
N GLN A 60 -13.34 8.60 17.97
CA GLN A 60 -13.24 8.26 19.40
C GLN A 60 -11.95 8.78 20.02
N MET A 61 -10.80 8.63 19.35
CA MET A 61 -9.51 9.14 19.83
C MET A 61 -9.49 10.66 19.94
N LEU A 62 -10.18 11.36 19.04
CA LEU A 62 -10.27 12.81 19.01
C LEU A 62 -11.40 13.38 19.90
N GLY A 63 -12.20 12.51 20.54
CA GLY A 63 -13.36 12.93 21.32
C GLY A 63 -14.46 13.60 20.49
N ILE A 64 -14.48 13.34 19.17
CA ILE A 64 -15.46 13.90 18.24
C ILE A 64 -16.65 12.93 18.17
N ASN A 65 -17.67 13.17 18.98
CA ASN A 65 -18.92 12.40 19.00
C ASN A 65 -19.74 12.57 17.72
#